data_AF-A0A7J5X7S5-F1
#
_entry.id   AF-A0A7J5X7S5-F1
#
_cell.length_a   1.000
_cell.length_b   1.000
_cell.length_c   1.000
_cell.angle_alpha   90.00
_cell.angle_beta   90.00
_cell.angle_gamma   90.00
#
_symmetry.space_group_name_H-M   'P 1'
#
loop_
_entity.id
_entity.type
_entity.pdbx_description
1 polymer ?
#
loop_
_entity_poly.entity_id
_entity_poly.type
_entity_poly.pdbx_seq_one_letter_code
_entity_poly.pdbx_strand_id
1 'polypeptide(L)'
;MAASLVRFVRGGLGRSYNLARTACLLQQQTRLQSSDTSPTIRPKDAVANSQLAAFGEFVAEMMPKYVQQVEVTCFNELDVMIHPDGVIPVLTFLRDHTNAQFRNMIDLTAVDVPSRQNRFEIVYNLLSLRYNSRIRIKTYSDELSPVDSAVSVHMAANWYEREVRYDDELKRVVAEPVELSQEFRKFDLNTPWETFPAYREPKEVAPKLEAGDVAPEKK
;
A
#
# COMPACT_ATOMS: atom_id res chain seq x y z
N MET A 1 -4.97 -30.28 -65.44
CA MET A 1 -5.58 -30.72 -66.70
C MET A 1 -6.65 -31.76 -66.38
N ALA A 2 -7.86 -31.56 -66.91
CA ALA A 2 -9.02 -32.44 -66.92
C ALA A 2 -9.84 -32.60 -65.61
N ALA A 3 -11.01 -31.96 -65.65
CA ALA A 3 -12.17 -32.16 -64.80
C ALA A 3 -12.88 -33.48 -65.12
N SER A 4 -13.66 -34.02 -64.17
CA SER A 4 -14.90 -34.71 -64.53
C SER A 4 -15.91 -34.70 -63.38
N LEU A 5 -17.07 -34.11 -63.70
CA LEU A 5 -18.30 -34.06 -62.93
C LEU A 5 -19.09 -35.35 -63.15
N VAL A 6 -19.55 -36.00 -62.09
CA VAL A 6 -20.78 -36.80 -62.13
C VAL A 6 -21.56 -36.61 -60.83
N ARG A 7 -22.81 -36.18 -60.97
CA ARG A 7 -23.80 -36.01 -59.90
C ARG A 7 -24.80 -37.18 -59.91
N PHE A 8 -25.18 -37.57 -58.69
CA PHE A 8 -26.47 -38.09 -58.22
C PHE A 8 -26.93 -39.52 -58.55
N VAL A 9 -27.11 -40.32 -57.48
CA VAL A 9 -28.34 -41.12 -57.22
C VAL A 9 -28.62 -41.13 -55.70
N ARG A 10 -29.91 -41.03 -55.34
CA ARG A 10 -30.51 -41.02 -54.00
C ARG A 10 -30.48 -42.40 -53.31
N GLY A 11 -30.42 -42.36 -51.97
CA GLY A 11 -31.27 -43.17 -51.09
C GLY A 11 -30.61 -44.33 -50.36
N GLY A 12 -30.86 -44.44 -49.06
CA GLY A 12 -30.65 -45.70 -48.32
C GLY A 12 -30.18 -45.50 -46.88
N LEU A 13 -31.00 -45.97 -45.94
CA LEU A 13 -30.87 -45.84 -44.49
C LEU A 13 -29.60 -46.47 -43.89
N GLY A 14 -29.16 -45.86 -42.79
CA GLY A 14 -28.88 -46.61 -41.56
C GLY A 14 -27.44 -47.04 -41.32
N ARG A 15 -26.75 -46.30 -40.43
CA ARG A 15 -25.96 -46.89 -39.35
C ARG A 15 -25.57 -45.79 -38.36
N SER A 16 -26.01 -45.96 -37.13
CA SER A 16 -25.69 -45.11 -35.99
C SER A 16 -24.22 -45.29 -35.62
N TYR A 17 -23.41 -44.23 -35.78
CA TYR A 17 -22.07 -44.15 -35.21
C TYR A 17 -22.14 -43.28 -33.96
N ASN A 18 -21.71 -43.86 -32.84
CA ASN A 18 -21.61 -43.20 -31.55
C ASN A 18 -20.72 -41.94 -31.62
N LEU A 19 -21.34 -40.77 -31.68
CA LEU A 19 -20.72 -39.47 -31.40
C LEU A 19 -21.02 -39.08 -29.94
N ALA A 20 -20.57 -39.90 -29.00
CA ALA A 20 -20.62 -39.59 -27.58
C ALA A 20 -19.18 -39.39 -27.07
N ARG A 21 -18.47 -38.39 -27.62
CA ARG A 21 -17.14 -38.05 -27.09
C ARG A 21 -16.62 -36.65 -27.42
N THR A 22 -17.46 -35.62 -27.53
CA THR A 22 -16.98 -34.21 -27.57
C THR A 22 -18.07 -33.23 -27.13
N ALA A 23 -18.60 -33.40 -25.91
CA ALA A 23 -19.45 -32.37 -25.29
C ALA A 23 -19.08 -32.09 -23.81
N CYS A 24 -18.20 -32.89 -23.20
CA CYS A 24 -17.85 -32.75 -21.79
C CYS A 24 -16.76 -31.68 -21.54
N LEU A 25 -15.94 -31.34 -22.53
CA LEU A 25 -14.83 -30.38 -22.35
C LEU A 25 -15.20 -28.93 -22.64
N LEU A 26 -16.39 -28.63 -23.16
CA LEU A 26 -16.82 -27.24 -23.40
C LEU A 26 -17.68 -26.66 -22.26
N GLN A 27 -18.05 -27.48 -21.28
CA GLN A 27 -18.90 -27.04 -20.16
C GLN A 27 -18.11 -26.56 -18.94
N GLN A 28 -16.78 -26.67 -18.95
CA GLN A 28 -15.94 -26.30 -17.79
C GLN A 28 -15.36 -24.87 -17.87
N GLN A 29 -15.50 -24.17 -19.00
CA GLN A 29 -14.97 -22.81 -19.18
C GLN A 29 -16.02 -21.69 -19.10
N THR A 30 -17.31 -22.01 -18.91
CA THR A 30 -18.36 -21.01 -18.64
C THR A 30 -18.94 -21.15 -17.24
N ARG A 31 -18.10 -21.35 -16.23
CA ARG A 31 -18.42 -20.83 -14.89
C ARG A 31 -18.04 -19.35 -14.84
N LEU A 32 -18.63 -18.58 -15.76
CA LEU A 32 -18.59 -17.13 -15.70
C LEU A 32 -19.35 -16.74 -14.44
N GLN A 33 -18.62 -16.05 -13.57
CA GLN A 33 -19.00 -15.52 -12.26
C GLN A 33 -20.49 -15.19 -12.16
N SER A 34 -21.29 -16.13 -11.63
CA SER A 34 -22.57 -15.77 -11.05
C SER A 34 -22.24 -14.91 -9.84
N SER A 35 -22.65 -13.65 -9.84
CA SER A 35 -22.61 -12.82 -8.64
C SER A 35 -23.52 -13.51 -7.61
N ASP A 36 -22.92 -14.23 -6.66
CA ASP A 36 -23.64 -14.78 -5.51
C ASP A 36 -24.20 -13.59 -4.71
N THR A 37 -25.48 -13.28 -4.92
CA THR A 37 -26.19 -12.21 -4.20
C THR A 37 -26.90 -12.78 -2.99
N SER A 38 -26.16 -13.46 -2.10
CA SER A 38 -26.72 -13.77 -0.78
C SER A 38 -26.63 -12.50 0.10
N PRO A 39 -27.59 -12.26 1.01
CA PRO A 39 -27.58 -11.08 1.89
C PRO A 39 -26.39 -11.05 2.87
N THR A 40 -25.73 -12.19 3.06
CA THR A 40 -24.55 -12.34 3.92
C THR A 40 -23.23 -12.03 3.19
N ILE A 41 -23.21 -12.06 1.86
CA ILE A 41 -21.99 -11.86 1.06
C ILE A 41 -21.86 -10.38 0.72
N ARG A 42 -20.66 -9.83 0.95
CA ARG A 42 -20.32 -8.47 0.52
C ARG A 42 -20.42 -8.38 -1.02
N PRO A 43 -21.16 -7.40 -1.57
CA PRO A 43 -21.21 -7.20 -3.02
C PRO A 43 -19.82 -6.82 -3.56
N LYS A 44 -19.51 -7.31 -4.75
CA LYS A 44 -18.26 -6.99 -5.45
C LYS A 44 -18.48 -5.83 -6.42
N ASP A 45 -17.71 -4.76 -6.28
CA ASP A 45 -17.78 -3.63 -7.22
C ASP A 45 -16.80 -3.84 -8.39
N ALA A 46 -17.29 -4.47 -9.45
CA ALA A 46 -16.46 -4.81 -10.61
C ALA A 46 -15.89 -3.58 -11.35
N VAL A 47 -16.61 -2.44 -11.32
CA VAL A 47 -16.20 -1.21 -12.00
C VAL A 47 -14.95 -0.61 -11.36
N ALA A 48 -14.96 -0.48 -10.02
CA ALA A 48 -13.80 0.03 -9.30
C ALA A 48 -12.59 -0.90 -9.46
N ASN A 49 -12.82 -2.22 -9.40
CA ASN A 49 -11.77 -3.20 -9.63
C ASN A 49 -11.10 -3.06 -11.01
N SER A 50 -11.92 -2.91 -12.07
CA SER A 50 -11.46 -2.71 -13.45
C SER A 50 -10.66 -1.40 -13.61
N GLN A 51 -11.11 -0.31 -12.98
CA GLN A 51 -10.39 0.97 -12.99
C GLN A 51 -9.04 0.88 -12.27
N LEU A 52 -8.99 0.19 -11.12
CA LEU A 52 -7.76 -0.02 -10.37
C LEU A 52 -6.78 -0.93 -11.12
N ALA A 53 -7.28 -1.95 -11.81
CA ALA A 53 -6.45 -2.81 -12.66
C ALA A 53 -5.80 -2.01 -13.81
N ALA A 54 -6.60 -1.21 -14.51
CA ALA A 54 -6.08 -0.34 -15.58
C ALA A 54 -5.07 0.69 -15.06
N PHE A 55 -5.30 1.27 -13.88
CA PHE A 55 -4.34 2.18 -13.26
C PHE A 55 -3.06 1.45 -12.83
N GLY A 56 -3.17 0.23 -12.33
CA GLY A 56 -2.02 -0.61 -11.97
C GLY A 56 -1.15 -0.96 -13.19
N GLU A 57 -1.77 -1.34 -14.30
CA GLU A 57 -1.08 -1.55 -15.60
C GLU A 57 -0.36 -0.28 -16.06
N PHE A 58 -1.03 0.88 -15.97
CA PHE A 58 -0.42 2.17 -16.28
C PHE A 58 0.82 2.46 -15.43
N VAL A 59 0.80 2.17 -14.13
CA VAL A 59 1.97 2.36 -13.25
C VAL A 59 3.11 1.41 -13.63
N ALA A 60 2.80 0.16 -14.00
CA ALA A 60 3.78 -0.81 -14.46
C ALA A 60 4.46 -0.40 -15.78
N GLU A 61 3.70 0.16 -16.72
CA GLU A 61 4.22 0.68 -17.99
C GLU A 61 5.13 1.91 -17.81
N MET A 62 4.80 2.80 -16.87
CA MET A 62 5.58 4.01 -16.61
C MET A 62 6.91 3.72 -15.91
N MET A 63 6.98 2.70 -15.06
CA MET A 63 8.17 2.36 -14.28
C MET A 63 8.50 0.85 -14.29
N PRO A 64 8.82 0.29 -15.47
CA PRO A 64 9.07 -1.15 -15.62
C PRO A 64 10.35 -1.62 -14.91
N LYS A 65 11.26 -0.69 -14.59
CA LYS A 65 12.51 -1.00 -13.89
C LYS A 65 12.28 -1.43 -12.44
N TYR A 66 11.29 -0.85 -11.77
CA TYR A 66 11.11 -0.97 -10.32
C TYR A 66 9.86 -1.77 -9.94
N VAL A 67 8.80 -1.68 -10.73
CA VAL A 67 7.55 -2.40 -10.50
C VAL A 67 7.71 -3.85 -10.95
N GLN A 68 7.47 -4.79 -10.03
CA GLN A 68 7.59 -6.22 -10.28
C GLN A 68 6.23 -6.86 -10.56
N GLN A 69 5.26 -6.54 -9.70
CA GLN A 69 3.93 -7.13 -9.76
C GLN A 69 2.89 -6.12 -9.31
N VAL A 70 1.72 -6.23 -9.93
CA VAL A 70 0.53 -5.44 -9.60
C VAL A 70 -0.57 -6.42 -9.26
N GLU A 71 -1.17 -6.26 -8.09
CA GLU A 71 -2.27 -7.08 -7.60
C GLU A 71 -3.47 -6.21 -7.28
N VAL A 72 -4.65 -6.64 -7.73
CA VAL A 72 -5.91 -6.02 -7.33
C VAL A 72 -6.70 -7.04 -6.53
N THR A 73 -6.91 -6.75 -5.26
CA THR A 73 -7.67 -7.63 -4.38
C THR A 73 -9.17 -7.55 -4.71
N CYS A 74 -9.91 -8.61 -4.41
CA CYS A 74 -11.38 -8.67 -4.51
C CYS A 74 -12.11 -7.54 -3.74
N PHE A 75 -11.42 -6.82 -2.85
CA PHE A 75 -11.96 -5.73 -2.04
C PHE A 75 -11.66 -4.34 -2.59
N ASN A 76 -11.29 -4.23 -3.88
CA ASN A 76 -10.96 -2.97 -4.57
C ASN A 76 -9.78 -2.24 -3.92
N GLU A 77 -8.73 -3.01 -3.65
CA GLU A 77 -7.48 -2.49 -3.11
C GLU A 77 -6.37 -2.85 -4.09
N LEU A 78 -5.59 -1.83 -4.45
CA LEU A 78 -4.47 -1.95 -5.37
C LEU A 78 -3.16 -2.07 -4.59
N ASP A 79 -2.45 -3.16 -4.84
CA ASP A 79 -1.16 -3.46 -4.27
C ASP A 79 -0.11 -3.49 -5.39
N VAL A 80 0.97 -2.73 -5.22
CA VAL A 80 2.08 -2.68 -6.17
C VAL A 80 3.35 -3.12 -5.46
N MET A 81 3.97 -4.18 -5.96
CA MET A 81 5.21 -4.75 -5.43
C MET A 81 6.41 -4.15 -6.17
N ILE A 82 7.36 -3.64 -5.41
CA ILE A 82 8.47 -2.82 -5.91
C ILE A 82 9.79 -3.35 -5.35
N HIS A 83 10.85 -3.20 -6.14
CA HIS A 83 12.22 -3.41 -5.66
C HIS A 83 12.65 -2.34 -4.63
N PRO A 84 13.40 -2.65 -3.56
CA PRO A 84 13.84 -1.69 -2.54
C PRO A 84 14.61 -0.48 -3.10
N ASP A 85 15.53 -0.67 -4.06
CA ASP A 85 16.25 0.42 -4.74
C ASP A 85 15.34 1.42 -5.50
N GLY A 86 14.06 1.08 -5.66
CA GLY A 86 13.07 1.86 -6.38
C GLY A 86 12.15 2.69 -5.50
N VAL A 87 12.32 2.70 -4.18
CA VAL A 87 11.39 3.36 -3.24
C VAL A 87 11.27 4.86 -3.55
N ILE A 88 12.38 5.59 -3.58
CA ILE A 88 12.38 7.05 -3.81
C ILE A 88 11.78 7.42 -5.18
N PRO A 89 12.22 6.86 -6.33
CA PRO A 89 11.70 7.25 -7.63
C PRO A 89 10.21 6.92 -7.78
N VAL A 90 9.74 5.76 -7.26
CA VAL A 90 8.33 5.40 -7.37
C VAL A 90 7.46 6.28 -6.49
N LEU A 91 7.85 6.53 -5.23
CA LEU A 91 7.10 7.42 -4.36
C LEU A 91 7.04 8.85 -4.92
N THR A 92 8.15 9.34 -5.49
CA THR A 92 8.18 10.66 -6.14
C THR A 92 7.24 10.73 -7.34
N PHE A 93 7.26 9.71 -8.20
CA PHE A 93 6.33 9.61 -9.32
C PHE A 93 4.87 9.60 -8.86
N LEU A 94 4.55 8.79 -7.85
CA LEU A 94 3.18 8.68 -7.33
C LEU A 94 2.71 9.95 -6.64
N ARG A 95 3.61 10.78 -6.12
CA ARG A 95 3.26 12.08 -5.53
C ARG A 95 2.98 13.14 -6.60
N ASP A 96 3.82 13.19 -7.64
CA ASP A 96 3.92 14.34 -8.54
C ASP A 96 3.21 14.14 -9.89
N HIS A 97 2.93 12.90 -10.29
CA HIS A 97 2.31 12.61 -11.59
C HIS A 97 0.86 13.13 -11.66
N THR A 98 0.43 13.60 -12.84
CA THR A 98 -0.91 14.23 -12.94
C THR A 98 -2.03 13.21 -12.73
N ASN A 99 -1.86 11.98 -13.23
CA ASN A 99 -2.83 10.89 -13.06
C ASN A 99 -2.67 10.17 -11.70
N ALA A 100 -1.52 10.31 -11.04
CA ALA A 100 -1.23 9.72 -9.74
C ALA A 100 -0.81 10.83 -8.78
N GLN A 101 -1.75 11.30 -7.96
CA GLN A 101 -1.53 12.41 -7.02
C GLN A 101 -1.63 11.92 -5.59
N PHE A 102 -0.80 10.95 -5.23
CA PHE A 102 -0.70 10.36 -3.90
C PHE A 102 0.12 11.28 -2.99
N ARG A 103 -0.41 12.47 -2.73
CA ARG A 103 0.27 13.46 -1.87
C ARG A 103 0.26 13.08 -0.40
N ASN A 104 -0.78 12.36 0.03
CA ASN A 104 -0.95 12.01 1.43
C ASN A 104 -0.38 10.60 1.69
N MET A 105 0.66 10.53 2.52
CA MET A 105 1.12 9.27 3.10
C MET A 105 0.30 9.02 4.35
N ILE A 106 -0.49 7.94 4.35
CA ILE A 106 -1.35 7.61 5.48
C ILE A 106 -0.49 6.91 6.54
N ASP A 107 0.14 5.80 6.17
CA ASP A 107 0.93 4.98 7.09
C ASP A 107 2.12 4.36 6.37
N LEU A 108 3.17 4.08 7.13
CA LEU A 108 4.22 3.14 6.78
C LEU A 108 4.24 2.04 7.83
N THR A 109 4.06 0.81 7.38
CA THR A 109 4.06 -0.38 8.25
C THR A 109 5.08 -1.38 7.74
N ALA A 110 5.51 -2.29 8.60
CA ALA A 110 6.33 -3.41 8.19
C ALA A 110 5.78 -4.71 8.77
N VAL A 111 5.90 -5.78 8.00
CA VAL A 111 5.46 -7.12 8.34
C VAL A 111 6.67 -8.03 8.26
N ASP A 112 6.89 -8.82 9.32
CA ASP A 112 7.97 -9.80 9.39
C ASP A 112 7.42 -11.21 9.09
N VAL A 113 7.90 -11.80 8.00
CA VAL A 113 7.56 -13.16 7.57
C VAL A 113 8.84 -14.02 7.58
N PRO A 114 9.13 -14.74 8.67
CA PRO A 114 10.41 -15.42 8.88
C PRO A 114 10.66 -16.58 7.91
N SER A 115 9.63 -17.04 7.19
CA SER A 115 9.77 -18.11 6.20
C SER A 115 10.39 -17.65 4.88
N ARG A 116 10.47 -16.34 4.62
CA ARG A 116 11.04 -15.77 3.39
C ARG A 116 12.53 -15.46 3.58
N GLN A 117 13.29 -15.48 2.50
CA GLN A 117 14.69 -15.00 2.51
C GLN A 117 14.69 -13.50 2.86
N ASN A 118 13.89 -12.74 2.12
CA ASN A 118 13.62 -11.34 2.39
C ASN A 118 12.46 -11.28 3.36
N ARG A 119 12.81 -11.30 4.64
CA ARG A 119 11.88 -11.49 5.75
C ARG A 119 10.95 -10.30 5.98
N PHE A 120 11.41 -9.08 5.72
CA PHE A 120 10.61 -7.88 5.95
C PHE A 120 9.88 -7.48 4.70
N GLU A 121 8.59 -7.20 4.86
CA GLU A 121 7.76 -6.57 3.86
C GLU A 121 7.35 -5.18 4.40
N ILE A 122 7.87 -4.13 3.78
CA ILE A 122 7.56 -2.75 4.14
C ILE A 122 6.41 -2.28 3.24
N VAL A 123 5.36 -1.75 3.84
CA VAL A 123 4.13 -1.37 3.17
C VAL A 123 3.89 0.13 3.36
N TYR A 124 3.87 0.86 2.25
CA TYR A 124 3.49 2.28 2.22
C TYR A 124 2.02 2.36 1.82
N ASN A 125 1.18 2.86 2.74
CA ASN A 125 -0.23 3.13 2.47
C ASN A 125 -0.38 4.60 2.05
N LEU A 126 -0.76 4.84 0.80
CA LEU A 126 -0.93 6.19 0.27
C LEU A 126 -2.37 6.47 -0.15
N LEU A 127 -2.75 7.74 -0.09
CA LEU A 127 -4.06 8.22 -0.52
C LEU A 127 -3.91 9.41 -1.47
N SER A 128 -4.54 9.28 -2.63
CA SER A 128 -4.79 10.41 -3.52
C SER A 128 -6.12 11.06 -3.17
N LEU A 129 -6.06 12.27 -2.63
CA LEU A 129 -7.27 13.03 -2.28
C LEU A 129 -8.05 13.47 -3.52
N ARG A 130 -7.37 13.78 -4.63
CA ARG A 130 -8.03 14.21 -5.87
C ARG A 130 -8.88 13.10 -6.48
N TYR A 131 -8.34 11.89 -6.54
CA TYR A 131 -9.00 10.74 -7.15
C TYR A 131 -9.69 9.85 -6.12
N ASN A 132 -9.68 10.23 -4.83
CA ASN A 132 -10.14 9.43 -3.69
C ASN A 132 -9.71 7.95 -3.79
N SER A 133 -8.48 7.72 -4.22
CA SER A 133 -7.94 6.40 -4.53
C SER A 133 -6.86 6.05 -3.53
N ARG A 134 -6.87 4.80 -3.07
CA ARG A 134 -5.87 4.26 -2.14
C ARG A 134 -4.99 3.25 -2.87
N ILE A 135 -3.71 3.26 -2.52
CA ILE A 135 -2.73 2.32 -3.07
C ILE A 135 -1.84 1.84 -1.93
N ARG A 136 -1.43 0.58 -2.00
CA ARG A 136 -0.41 0.01 -1.13
C ARG A 136 0.81 -0.33 -1.95
N ILE A 137 1.94 0.18 -1.54
CA ILE A 137 3.23 -0.15 -2.14
C ILE A 137 3.94 -1.08 -1.20
N LYS A 138 4.34 -2.23 -1.70
CA LYS A 138 5.05 -3.26 -0.94
C LYS A 138 6.47 -3.35 -1.44
N THR A 139 7.43 -3.24 -0.54
CA THR A 139 8.82 -3.55 -0.79
C THR A 139 9.27 -4.64 0.16
N TYR A 140 10.36 -5.31 -0.20
CA TYR A 140 10.96 -6.33 0.63
C TYR A 140 12.35 -5.90 1.10
N SER A 141 12.77 -6.41 2.25
CA SER A 141 14.10 -6.19 2.80
C SER A 141 14.56 -7.37 3.66
N ASP A 142 15.87 -7.47 3.79
CA ASP A 142 16.57 -8.36 4.71
C ASP A 142 16.98 -7.59 5.99
N GLU A 143 17.64 -8.28 6.92
CA GLU A 143 18.20 -7.71 8.16
C GLU A 143 19.37 -6.76 7.90
N LEU A 144 20.15 -7.06 6.86
CA LEU A 144 21.39 -6.36 6.56
C LEU A 144 21.22 -5.34 5.44
N SER A 145 20.23 -5.53 4.57
CA SER A 145 19.99 -4.62 3.45
C SER A 145 19.24 -3.39 3.96
N PRO A 146 19.84 -2.18 3.89
CA PRO A 146 19.11 -0.97 4.22
C PRO A 146 18.10 -0.66 3.11
N VAL A 147 16.95 -0.09 3.49
CA VAL A 147 15.98 0.49 2.56
C VAL A 147 16.11 2.00 2.58
N ASP A 148 15.99 2.61 1.40
CA ASP A 148 16.08 4.05 1.23
C ASP A 148 14.94 4.78 1.98
N SER A 149 15.33 5.83 2.71
CA SER A 149 14.38 6.69 3.45
C SER A 149 13.49 7.51 2.50
N ALA A 150 12.19 7.51 2.77
CA ALA A 150 11.17 8.25 2.03
C ALA A 150 10.94 9.67 2.57
N VAL A 151 11.71 10.12 3.58
CA VAL A 151 11.55 11.44 4.22
C VAL A 151 11.60 12.58 3.20
N SER A 152 12.48 12.52 2.21
CA SER A 152 12.61 13.54 1.16
C SER A 152 11.34 13.71 0.31
N VAL A 153 10.55 12.65 0.17
CA VAL A 153 9.30 12.65 -0.60
C VAL A 153 8.12 13.00 0.29
N HIS A 154 8.02 12.35 1.45
CA HIS A 154 6.98 12.55 2.44
C HIS A 154 7.59 12.77 3.81
N MET A 155 7.45 14.00 4.35
CA MET A 155 7.97 14.34 5.68
C MET A 155 7.35 13.49 6.81
N ALA A 156 6.15 12.95 6.60
CA ALA A 156 5.50 12.04 7.54
C ALA A 156 6.33 10.77 7.81
N ALA A 157 7.11 10.31 6.82
CA ALA A 157 7.94 9.12 6.95
C ALA A 157 8.99 9.24 8.07
N ASN A 158 9.39 10.45 8.47
CA ASN A 158 10.40 10.64 9.52
C ASN A 158 9.99 10.02 10.85
N TRP A 159 8.70 10.07 11.21
CA TRP A 159 8.22 9.42 12.42
C TRP A 159 8.07 7.91 12.22
N TYR A 160 7.44 7.49 11.13
CA TYR A 160 7.21 6.06 10.87
C TYR A 160 8.50 5.25 10.73
N GLU A 161 9.53 5.77 10.07
CA GLU A 161 10.83 5.08 9.92
C GLU A 161 11.57 4.92 11.25
N ARG A 162 11.30 5.80 12.22
CA ARG A 162 11.87 5.70 13.58
C ARG A 162 11.08 4.74 14.45
N GLU A 163 9.76 4.73 14.31
CA GLU A 163 8.89 3.80 15.02
C GLU A 163 9.08 2.37 14.52
N VAL A 164 9.20 2.19 13.21
CA VAL A 164 9.38 0.88 12.56
C VAL A 164 10.87 0.59 12.43
N ARG A 165 11.47 0.07 13.49
CA ARG A 165 12.88 -0.38 13.48
C ARG A 165 13.00 -1.88 13.70
N TYR A 166 14.03 -2.48 13.09
CA TYR A 166 14.42 -3.84 13.43
C TYR A 166 15.16 -3.83 14.78
N ASP A 167 14.79 -4.73 15.67
CA ASP A 167 15.49 -4.94 16.94
C ASP A 167 16.30 -6.24 16.86
N ASP A 168 17.64 -6.12 16.88
CA ASP A 168 18.57 -7.24 16.72
C ASP A 168 18.47 -8.25 17.87
N GLU A 169 18.12 -7.81 19.09
CA GLU A 169 18.01 -8.69 20.26
C GLU A 169 16.76 -9.55 20.14
N LEU A 170 15.65 -8.92 19.77
CA LEU A 170 14.35 -9.57 19.62
C LEU A 170 14.16 -10.24 18.26
N LYS A 171 15.08 -9.99 17.32
CA LYS A 171 15.08 -10.45 15.92
C LYS A 171 13.75 -10.25 15.22
N ARG A 172 13.08 -9.12 15.46
CA ARG A 172 11.78 -8.78 14.87
C ARG A 172 11.69 -7.28 14.63
N VAL A 173 10.82 -6.88 13.71
CA VAL A 173 10.44 -5.46 13.60
C VAL A 173 9.61 -5.09 14.82
N VAL A 174 10.05 -4.07 15.54
CA VAL A 174 9.38 -3.54 16.73
C VAL A 174 8.82 -2.17 16.39
N ALA A 175 7.55 -1.96 16.73
CA ALA A 175 6.91 -0.65 16.72
C ALA A 175 6.77 -0.18 18.18
N GLU A 176 7.77 0.56 18.65
CA GLU A 176 7.79 1.09 20.02
C GLU A 176 7.17 2.49 20.07
N PRO A 177 6.25 2.76 21.01
CA PRO A 177 5.77 4.11 21.23
C PRO A 177 6.94 5.02 21.58
N VAL A 178 7.05 6.15 20.89
CA VAL A 178 8.06 7.16 21.23
C VAL A 178 7.70 7.77 22.59
N GLU A 179 8.46 7.43 23.63
CA GLU A 179 8.32 8.05 24.94
C GLU A 179 8.86 9.49 24.90
N LEU A 180 7.96 10.45 24.67
CA LEU A 180 8.25 11.87 24.88
C LEU A 180 8.16 12.19 26.37
N SER A 181 9.25 11.93 27.10
CA SER A 181 9.41 12.37 28.49
C SER A 181 9.09 13.86 28.59
N GLN A 182 8.41 14.25 29.67
CA GLN A 182 7.83 15.59 29.82
C GLN A 182 8.89 16.71 29.77
N GLU A 183 10.15 16.40 30.02
CA GLU A 183 11.32 17.28 29.89
C GLU A 183 11.56 17.82 28.45
N PHE A 184 11.13 17.10 27.42
CA PHE A 184 11.20 17.58 26.03
C PHE A 184 9.98 18.45 25.64
N ARG A 185 8.97 18.57 26.51
CA ARG A 185 7.82 19.47 26.31
C ARG A 185 8.16 20.85 26.85
N LYS A 186 8.80 21.67 26.02
CA LYS A 186 8.92 23.09 26.31
C LYS A 186 7.55 23.75 26.12
N PHE A 187 6.79 23.88 27.20
CA PHE A 187 5.56 24.67 27.19
C PHE A 187 5.92 26.15 27.09
N ASP A 188 5.74 26.73 25.91
CA ASP A 188 5.73 28.18 25.78
C ASP A 188 4.38 28.68 26.33
N LEU A 189 4.41 29.25 27.54
CA LEU A 189 3.23 29.81 28.19
C LEU A 189 2.81 31.15 27.56
N ASN A 190 3.57 31.67 26.58
CA ASN A 190 3.10 32.79 25.78
C ASN A 190 1.93 32.34 24.92
N THR A 191 0.83 33.06 25.07
CA THR A 191 -0.30 32.91 24.17
C THR A 191 0.02 33.57 22.83
N PRO A 192 -0.33 32.97 21.68
CA PRO A 192 -0.13 33.59 20.36
C PRO A 192 -0.97 34.87 20.14
N TRP A 193 -1.80 35.24 21.13
CA TRP A 193 -2.64 36.44 21.18
C TRP A 193 -1.99 37.61 21.95
N GLU A 194 -0.75 37.45 22.46
CA GLU A 194 0.02 38.48 23.18
C GLU A 194 0.76 39.47 22.27
N THR A 195 0.24 39.75 21.07
CA THR A 195 0.93 40.53 20.03
C THR A 195 0.81 42.05 20.20
N PHE A 196 0.12 42.56 21.23
CA PHE A 196 -0.14 44.00 21.40
C PHE A 196 0.53 44.58 22.66
N PRO A 197 1.77 45.09 22.55
CA PRO A 197 2.54 45.63 23.67
C PRO A 197 2.11 47.04 24.16
N ALA A 198 1.19 47.71 23.47
CA ALA A 198 0.94 49.13 23.67
C ALA A 198 0.25 49.52 25.00
N TYR A 199 -0.36 48.57 25.73
CA TYR A 199 -1.22 48.91 26.88
C TYR A 199 -1.07 47.97 28.09
N ARG A 200 0.07 47.29 28.27
CA ARG A 200 0.27 46.38 29.41
C ARG A 200 1.46 46.79 30.27
N GLU A 201 1.27 46.72 31.59
CA GLU A 201 2.37 46.78 32.55
C GLU A 201 3.38 45.64 32.28
N PRO A 202 4.70 45.88 32.44
CA PRO A 202 5.71 44.84 32.24
C PRO A 202 5.44 43.68 33.20
N LYS A 203 5.19 42.48 32.65
CA LYS A 203 5.01 41.28 33.47
C LYS A 203 6.32 40.93 34.18
N GLU A 204 6.22 40.68 35.49
CA GLU A 204 7.28 40.03 36.26
C GLU A 204 7.67 38.72 35.57
N VAL A 205 8.97 38.48 35.45
CA VAL A 205 9.54 37.31 34.78
C VAL A 205 8.88 36.05 35.34
N ALA A 206 8.26 35.26 34.46
CA ALA A 206 7.62 34.01 34.84
C ALA A 206 8.56 33.20 35.76
N PRO A 207 8.09 32.69 36.91
CA PRO A 207 8.95 31.95 37.81
C PRO A 207 9.51 30.75 37.06
N LYS A 208 10.83 30.70 36.92
CA LYS A 208 11.50 29.50 36.44
C LYS A 208 11.22 28.40 37.47
N LEU A 209 10.55 27.34 37.06
CA LEU A 209 10.33 26.17 37.89
C LEU A 209 11.70 25.55 38.19
N GLU A 210 12.15 25.63 39.43
CA GLU A 210 13.37 24.96 39.89
C GLU A 210 13.15 23.44 39.88
N ALA A 211 14.18 22.69 39.46
CA ALA A 211 14.16 21.23 39.52
C ALA A 211 14.12 20.78 41.00
N GLY A 212 13.29 19.77 41.28
CA GLY A 212 12.89 19.37 42.64
C GLY A 212 14.05 19.13 43.62
N ASP A 213 13.77 19.47 44.88
CA ASP A 213 14.66 19.35 46.03
C ASP A 213 15.29 17.94 46.16
N VAL A 214 16.61 17.89 46.27
CA VAL A 214 17.35 16.67 46.63
C VAL A 214 17.02 16.30 48.07
N ALA A 215 16.54 15.07 48.27
CA ALA A 215 16.19 14.55 49.60
C ALA A 215 17.40 14.61 50.56
N PRO A 216 17.23 15.06 51.82
CA PRO A 216 18.35 15.18 52.75
C PRO A 216 18.84 13.80 53.21
N GLU A 217 20.14 13.55 53.04
CA GLU A 217 20.84 12.40 53.62
C GLU A 217 20.77 12.45 55.15
N LYS A 218 20.22 11.39 55.76
CA LYS A 218 20.22 11.22 57.22
C LYS A 218 21.58 10.68 57.67
N LYS A 219 22.21 11.40 58.60
CA LYS A 219 23.31 10.88 59.45
C LYS A 219 22.81 9.81 60.42
#